data_AF-A0A2N1QPE1-F1
#
_entry.id   AF-A0A2N1QPE1-F1
#
_cell.length_a   1.000
_cell.length_b   1.000
_cell.length_c   1.000
_cell.angle_alpha   90.00
_cell.angle_beta   90.00
_cell.angle_gamma   90.00
#
_symmetry.space_group_name_H-M   'P 1'
#
loop_
_entity.id
_entity.type
_entity.pdbx_description
1 polymer ?
#
loop_
_entity_poly.entity_id
_entity_poly.type
_entity_poly.pdbx_seq_one_letter_code
_entity_poly.pdbx_strand_id
1 'polypeptide(L)'
;MLALFYWSGVLLKDDVHPLVAEWRFLWKWLYSWGIAPSPDLCGECGAALSSARLAASGFLCPACARTHEGTALSGDELSLLRRSLEIPVKKMIEYFPSKPFPGDSPWKDVNGRLRLYFSMMQ
;
A
#
# COMPACT_ATOMS: atom_id res chain seq x y z
N MET A 1 17.98 1.37 5.08
CA MET A 1 17.42 0.97 3.77
C MET A 1 17.83 -0.44 3.34
N LEU A 2 19.10 -0.86 3.49
CA LEU A 2 19.56 -2.21 3.12
C LEU A 2 18.75 -3.34 3.80
N ALA A 3 18.43 -3.21 5.09
CA ALA A 3 17.61 -4.19 5.80
C ALA A 3 16.21 -4.35 5.18
N LEU A 4 15.58 -3.25 4.74
CA LEU A 4 14.26 -3.29 4.11
C LEU A 4 14.31 -4.05 2.77
N PHE A 5 15.32 -3.76 1.96
CA PHE A 5 15.55 -4.48 0.70
C PHE A 5 15.82 -5.98 0.93
N TYR A 6 16.69 -6.31 1.90
CA TYR A 6 16.97 -7.70 2.27
C TYR A 6 15.69 -8.45 2.66
N TRP A 7 14.88 -7.89 3.56
CA TRP A 7 13.66 -8.54 4.03
C TRP A 7 12.61 -8.67 2.94
N SER A 8 12.51 -7.72 2.01
CA SER A 8 11.65 -7.85 0.83
C SER A 8 12.11 -8.98 -0.10
N GLY A 9 13.43 -9.18 -0.25
CA GLY A 9 13.97 -10.34 -0.97
C GLY A 9 13.64 -11.67 -0.29
N VAL A 10 13.69 -11.71 1.05
CA VAL A 10 13.26 -12.89 1.84
C VAL A 10 11.79 -13.20 1.60
N LEU A 11 10.90 -12.19 1.58
CA LEU A 11 9.48 -12.41 1.30
C LEU A 11 9.26 -13.08 -0.08
N LEU A 12 9.96 -12.60 -1.11
CA LEU A 12 9.86 -13.18 -2.45
C LEU A 12 10.40 -14.62 -2.49
N LYS A 13 11.48 -14.90 -1.75
CA LYS A 13 12.02 -16.26 -1.62
C LYS A 13 11.04 -17.20 -0.91
N ASP A 14 10.29 -16.69 0.07
CA ASP A 14 9.29 -17.44 0.84
C ASP A 14 7.92 -17.53 0.14
N ASP A 15 7.86 -17.25 -1.16
CA ASP A 15 6.67 -17.34 -2.03
C ASP A 15 5.50 -16.41 -1.64
N VAL A 16 5.82 -15.26 -1.01
CA VAL A 16 4.86 -14.18 -0.81
C VAL A 16 4.56 -13.50 -2.14
N HIS A 17 3.29 -13.13 -2.35
CA HIS A 17 2.84 -12.52 -3.59
C HIS A 17 3.69 -11.28 -3.96
N PRO A 18 4.29 -11.22 -5.17
CA PRO A 18 5.24 -10.17 -5.52
C PRO A 18 4.69 -8.76 -5.39
N LEU A 19 3.43 -8.53 -5.76
CA LEU A 19 2.82 -7.19 -5.67
C LEU A 19 2.62 -6.74 -4.22
N VAL A 20 2.40 -7.67 -3.28
CA VAL A 20 2.27 -7.36 -1.85
C VAL A 20 3.64 -7.06 -1.25
N ALA A 21 4.65 -7.84 -1.61
CA ALA A 21 6.03 -7.60 -1.20
C ALA A 21 6.52 -6.23 -1.70
N GLU A 22 6.17 -5.86 -2.93
CA GLU A 22 6.46 -4.56 -3.52
C GLU A 22 5.73 -3.43 -2.79
N TRP A 23 4.41 -3.54 -2.56
CA TRP A 23 3.63 -2.55 -1.81
C TRP A 23 4.27 -2.27 -0.45
N ARG A 24 4.52 -3.34 0.32
CA ARG A 24 5.11 -3.26 1.67
C ARG A 24 6.49 -2.64 1.63
N PHE A 25 7.32 -2.97 0.62
CA PHE A 25 8.63 -2.38 0.42
C PHE A 25 8.52 -0.88 0.18
N LEU A 26 7.76 -0.47 -0.84
CA LEU A 26 7.62 0.93 -1.23
C LEU A 26 7.08 1.78 -0.09
N TRP A 27 6.00 1.33 0.57
CA TRP A 27 5.40 2.09 1.65
C TRP A 27 6.36 2.22 2.84
N LYS A 28 7.01 1.14 3.29
CA LYS A 28 7.98 1.21 4.41
C LYS A 28 9.21 2.03 4.06
N TRP A 29 9.60 2.08 2.80
CA TRP A 29 10.69 2.93 2.34
C TRP A 29 10.31 4.41 2.46
N LEU A 30 9.15 4.81 1.94
CA LEU A 30 8.62 6.17 2.10
C LEU A 30 8.41 6.54 3.57
N TYR A 31 7.96 5.58 4.38
CA TYR A 31 7.77 5.79 5.82
C TYR A 31 9.09 6.08 6.52
N SER A 32 10.17 5.38 6.12
CA SER A 32 11.52 5.65 6.64
C SER A 32 12.06 7.03 6.27
N TRP A 33 11.46 7.69 5.27
CA TRP A 33 11.78 9.06 4.86
C TRP A 33 10.80 10.08 5.45
N GLY A 34 9.81 9.64 6.23
CA GLY A 34 8.80 10.53 6.82
C GLY A 34 7.73 11.04 5.85
N ILE A 35 7.61 10.45 4.66
CA ILE A 35 6.73 10.93 3.58
C ILE A 35 5.68 9.90 3.14
N ALA A 36 5.54 8.75 3.82
CA ALA A 36 4.52 7.78 3.42
C ALA A 36 3.10 8.36 3.59
N PRO A 37 2.21 8.19 2.60
CA PRO A 37 0.82 8.58 2.76
C PRO A 37 0.16 7.62 3.77
N SER A 38 -0.58 8.19 4.73
CA SER A 38 -1.26 7.41 5.77
C SER A 38 -2.42 6.61 5.17
N PRO A 39 -2.49 5.28 5.36
CA PRO A 39 -3.68 4.51 5.00
C PRO A 39 -4.82 4.71 6.01
N ASP A 40 -4.58 5.35 7.17
CA ASP A 40 -5.54 5.46 8.27
C ASP A 40 -6.31 6.78 8.25
N LEU A 41 -5.67 7.85 7.77
CA LEU A 41 -6.18 9.21 7.78
C LEU A 41 -6.20 9.81 6.38
N CYS A 42 -7.25 10.58 6.09
CA CYS A 42 -7.33 11.38 4.87
C CYS A 42 -6.21 12.43 4.85
N GLY A 43 -5.45 12.48 3.76
CA GLY A 43 -4.35 13.44 3.57
C GLY A 43 -4.80 14.91 3.47
N GLU A 44 -6.08 15.16 3.22
CA GLU A 44 -6.63 16.53 3.13
C GLU A 44 -7.34 16.98 4.40
N CYS A 45 -8.31 16.21 4.88
CA CYS A 45 -9.17 16.61 6.01
C CYS A 45 -8.84 15.91 7.32
N GLY A 46 -7.91 14.94 7.33
CA GLY A 46 -7.53 14.18 8.54
C GLY A 46 -8.56 13.17 9.04
N ALA A 47 -9.71 13.02 8.37
CA ALA A 47 -10.73 12.06 8.78
C ALA A 47 -10.23 10.61 8.68
N ALA A 48 -10.67 9.76 9.61
CA ALA A 48 -10.37 8.33 9.57
C ALA A 48 -10.98 7.67 8.31
N LEU A 49 -10.22 6.76 7.69
CA LEU A 49 -10.60 6.12 6.43
C LEU A 49 -11.24 4.74 6.67
N SER A 50 -12.52 4.60 6.33
CA SER A 50 -13.19 3.29 6.21
C SER A 50 -13.18 2.77 4.77
N SER A 51 -13.01 3.66 3.79
CA SER A 51 -12.70 3.41 2.38
C SER A 51 -11.88 4.60 1.90
N ALA A 52 -11.21 4.46 0.77
CA ALA A 52 -10.33 5.52 0.29
C ALA A 52 -10.25 5.59 -1.23
N ARG A 53 -9.80 6.74 -1.74
CA ARG A 53 -9.18 6.84 -3.05
C ARG A 53 -7.69 7.10 -2.85
N LEU A 54 -6.83 6.26 -3.40
CA LEU A 54 -5.40 6.53 -3.48
C LEU A 54 -5.13 7.40 -4.71
N ALA A 55 -5.08 8.70 -4.48
CA ALA A 55 -4.75 9.72 -5.48
C ALA A 55 -3.24 9.98 -5.51
N ALA A 56 -2.80 10.82 -6.44
CA ALA A 56 -1.39 11.20 -6.53
C ALA A 56 -0.90 12.02 -5.30
N SER A 57 -1.83 12.65 -4.56
CA SER A 57 -1.57 13.36 -3.30
C SER A 57 -1.64 12.46 -2.06
N GLY A 58 -1.95 11.17 -2.20
CA GLY A 58 -2.07 10.22 -1.08
C GLY A 58 -3.48 9.67 -0.92
N PHE A 59 -3.81 9.17 0.27
CA PHE A 59 -5.13 8.59 0.56
C PHE A 59 -6.16 9.68 0.89
N LEU A 60 -7.29 9.66 0.20
CA LEU A 60 -8.39 10.60 0.37
C LEU A 60 -9.67 9.87 0.77
N CYS A 61 -10.44 10.48 1.68
CA CYS A 61 -11.78 9.99 2.00
C CYS A 61 -12.74 10.25 0.84
N PRO A 62 -13.90 9.56 0.76
CA PRO A 62 -14.86 9.76 -0.33
C PRO A 62 -15.34 11.21 -0.53
N ALA A 63 -15.36 12.01 0.54
CA ALA A 63 -15.75 13.42 0.47
C ALA A 63 -14.69 14.29 -0.22
N CYS A 64 -13.41 14.09 0.12
CA CYS A 64 -12.27 14.80 -0.49
C CYS A 64 -11.96 14.29 -1.91
N ALA A 65 -12.18 13.01 -2.17
CA ALA A 65 -11.81 12.38 -3.43
C ALA A 65 -12.63 12.80 -4.67
N ARG A 66 -13.67 13.65 -4.53
CA ARG A 66 -14.65 13.94 -5.60
C ARG A 66 -14.06 14.46 -6.90
N THR A 67 -12.98 15.24 -6.80
CA THR A 67 -12.29 15.88 -7.93
C THR A 67 -10.96 15.21 -8.26
N HIS A 68 -10.62 14.11 -7.58
CA HIS A 68 -9.33 13.46 -7.69
C HIS A 68 -9.43 12.17 -8.48
N GLU A 69 -8.56 12.00 -9.45
CA GLU A 69 -8.30 10.69 -10.04
C GLU A 69 -7.50 9.82 -9.06
N GLY A 70 -7.67 8.51 -9.17
CA GLY A 70 -6.98 7.58 -8.27
C GLY A 70 -7.59 6.19 -8.29
N THR A 71 -6.98 5.28 -7.54
CA THR A 71 -7.53 3.94 -7.33
C THR A 71 -8.56 4.00 -6.21
N ALA A 72 -9.80 3.65 -6.51
CA ALA A 72 -10.83 3.51 -5.48
C ALA A 72 -10.56 2.20 -4.71
N LEU A 73 -10.64 2.28 -3.39
CA LEU A 73 -10.40 1.17 -2.47
C LEU A 73 -11.62 1.04 -1.57
N SER A 74 -12.26 -0.12 -1.64
CA SER A 74 -13.23 -0.55 -0.65
C SER A 74 -12.59 -0.66 0.74
N GLY A 75 -13.42 -0.80 1.77
CA GLY A 75 -12.91 -0.99 3.13
C GLY A 75 -12.13 -2.28 3.31
N ASP A 76 -12.50 -3.34 2.60
CA ASP A 76 -11.80 -4.63 2.64
C ASP A 76 -10.42 -4.52 1.99
N GLU A 77 -10.33 -3.87 0.84
CA GLU A 77 -9.06 -3.62 0.15
C GLU A 77 -8.13 -2.75 0.99
N LEU A 78 -8.65 -1.64 1.55
CA LEU A 78 -7.87 -0.78 2.44
C LEU A 78 -7.38 -1.52 3.68
N SER A 79 -8.22 -2.39 4.24
CA SER A 79 -7.86 -3.24 5.38
C SER A 79 -6.75 -4.23 5.02
N LEU A 80 -6.78 -4.82 3.81
CA LEU A 80 -5.70 -5.67 3.31
C LEU A 80 -4.39 -4.90 3.15
N LEU A 81 -4.44 -3.67 2.61
CA LEU A 81 -3.25 -2.82 2.51
C LEU A 81 -2.64 -2.57 3.89
N ARG A 82 -3.43 -2.14 4.88
CA ARG A 82 -2.98 -1.92 6.27
C ARG A 82 -2.37 -3.18 6.86
N ARG A 83 -3.08 -4.30 6.74
CA ARG A 83 -2.66 -5.60 7.25
C ARG A 83 -1.29 -6.02 6.71
N SER A 84 -1.05 -5.77 5.42
CA SER A 84 0.25 -6.06 4.77
C SER A 84 1.40 -5.20 5.28
N LEU A 85 1.15 -4.11 6.02
CA LEU A 85 2.17 -3.24 6.63
C LEU A 85 2.47 -3.63 8.09
N GLU A 86 1.47 -4.17 8.79
CA GLU A 86 1.51 -4.52 10.21
C GLU A 86 2.07 -5.93 10.47
N ILE A 87 1.74 -6.90 9.61
CA ILE A 87 2.09 -8.30 9.84
C ILE A 87 3.63 -8.48 9.93
N PRO A 88 4.14 -9.30 10.88
CA PRO A 88 5.54 -9.68 10.92
C PRO A 88 5.98 -10.43 9.66
N VAL A 89 7.20 -10.17 9.16
CA VAL A 89 7.74 -10.77 7.92
C VAL A 89 7.52 -12.29 7.86
N LYS A 90 7.80 -13.01 8.96
CA LYS A 90 7.68 -14.47 9.05
C LYS A 90 6.25 -15.01 8.84
N LYS A 91 5.23 -14.19 9.03
CA LYS A 91 3.82 -14.57 8.88
C LYS A 91 3.23 -14.13 7.55
N MET A 92 3.96 -13.39 6.72
CA MET A 92 3.41 -12.82 5.48
C MET A 92 2.89 -13.88 4.51
N ILE A 93 3.56 -15.03 4.41
CA ILE A 93 3.17 -16.13 3.52
C ILE A 93 1.81 -16.74 3.89
N GLU A 94 1.44 -16.74 5.17
CA GLU A 94 0.15 -17.25 5.65
C GLU A 94 -1.03 -16.39 5.15
N TYR A 95 -0.79 -15.10 4.90
CA TYR A 95 -1.82 -14.12 4.52
C TYR A 95 -1.78 -13.73 3.05
N PHE A 96 -0.60 -13.79 2.42
CA PHE A 96 -0.38 -13.29 1.06
C PHE A 96 0.45 -14.27 0.21
N PRO A 97 0.00 -15.52 0.01
CA PRO A 97 0.70 -16.49 -0.84
C PRO A 97 0.64 -16.13 -2.32
N SER A 98 1.62 -16.61 -3.09
CA SER A 98 1.79 -16.35 -4.53
C SER A 98 0.64 -16.90 -5.42
N LYS A 99 -0.08 -17.95 -5.00
CA LYS A 99 -1.15 -18.59 -5.81
C LYS A 99 -2.39 -19.01 -5.02
N PRO A 100 -3.62 -18.90 -5.59
CA PRO A 100 -4.03 -17.97 -6.62
C PRO A 100 -4.50 -16.65 -5.98
N PHE A 101 -3.85 -15.56 -6.35
CA PHE A 101 -4.35 -14.22 -6.07
C PHE A 101 -5.50 -13.91 -7.04
N PRO A 102 -6.62 -13.30 -6.59
CA PRO A 102 -7.68 -12.88 -7.50
C PRO A 102 -7.12 -11.90 -8.55
N GLY A 103 -7.51 -12.08 -9.81
CA GLY A 103 -7.09 -11.23 -10.94
C GLY A 103 -7.45 -9.75 -10.78
N ASP A 104 -8.48 -9.46 -9.98
CA ASP A 104 -9.02 -8.11 -9.71
C ASP A 104 -8.43 -7.47 -8.43
N SER A 105 -7.18 -7.79 -8.07
CA SER A 105 -6.60 -7.30 -6.82
C SER A 105 -6.02 -5.87 -6.93
N PRO A 106 -6.23 -5.00 -5.93
CA PRO A 106 -5.82 -3.58 -6.00
C PRO A 106 -4.30 -3.37 -6.06
N TRP A 107 -3.49 -4.39 -5.76
CA TRP A 107 -2.03 -4.23 -5.54
C TRP A 107 -1.29 -3.58 -6.70
N LYS A 108 -1.62 -3.97 -7.94
CA LYS A 108 -0.96 -3.41 -9.13
C LYS A 108 -1.21 -1.90 -9.21
N ASP A 109 -2.45 -1.50 -9.00
CA ASP A 109 -2.87 -0.12 -9.12
C ASP A 109 -2.35 0.72 -7.96
N VAL A 110 -2.37 0.19 -6.72
CA VAL A 110 -1.83 0.92 -5.57
C VAL A 110 -0.31 1.05 -5.63
N ASN A 111 0.42 0.05 -6.14
CA ASN A 111 1.86 0.15 -6.39
C ASN A 111 2.15 1.24 -7.43
N GLY A 112 1.39 1.25 -8.54
CA GLY A 112 1.49 2.28 -9.56
C GLY A 112 1.26 3.68 -8.99
N ARG A 113 0.21 3.86 -8.18
CA ARG A 113 -0.11 5.14 -7.53
C ARG A 113 0.92 5.55 -6.50
N LEU A 114 1.46 4.64 -5.70
CA LEU A 114 2.47 4.96 -4.70
C LEU A 114 3.80 5.41 -5.33
N ARG A 115 4.16 4.84 -6.49
CA ARG A 115 5.30 5.31 -7.29
C ARG A 115 5.05 6.73 -7.83
N LEU A 116 3.85 7.03 -8.31
CA LEU A 116 3.49 8.38 -8.76
C LEU A 116 3.52 9.39 -7.60
N TYR A 117 2.99 9.02 -6.44
CA TYR A 117 3.05 9.82 -5.23
C TYR A 117 4.50 10.18 -4.89
N PHE A 118 5.41 9.21 -4.94
CA PHE A 118 6.83 9.45 -4.70
C PHE A 118 7.42 10.47 -5.68
N SER A 119 7.14 10.35 -6.98
CA SER A 119 7.61 11.31 -7.99
C SER A 119 7.13 12.75 -7.77
N MET A 120 6.02 12.96 -7.06
CA MET A 120 5.51 14.30 -6.74
C MET A 120 6.16 14.93 -5.50
N MET A 121 6.83 14.12 -4.66
CA MET A 121 7.47 14.58 -3.43
C MET A 121 8.96 14.90 -3.61
N GLN A 122 9.47 14.78 -4.85
CA GLN A 122 10.84 15.12 -5.26
C GLN A 122 10.87 16.47 -5.97
#